data_AF-A0A9W8NV86-F1
#
_entry.id   AF-A0A9W8NV86-F1
#
_cell.length_a   1.000
_cell.length_b   1.000
_cell.length_c   1.000
_cell.angle_alpha   90.00
_cell.angle_beta   90.00
_cell.angle_gamma   90.00
#
_symmetry.space_group_name_H-M   'P 1'
#
loop_
_entity.id
_entity.type
_entity.pdbx_description
1 polymer ?
#
loop_
_entity_poly.entity_id
_entity_poly.type
_entity_poly.pdbx_seq_one_letter_code
_entity_poly.pdbx_strand_id
1 'polypeptide(L)'
;MAVNVAPSSIPLQGSLDFISSSTLSIVNSSDDLLNLQVTEQEMGTDAEPLQDEEVVQFRANVLDMGEGISSRERELARMVLRLTDSSRPSSAQIASQAATILDLSIHRDYLIKQAEEERARWQSEREGWERASEALIAQRNTKDHSSNRHQELERYCSILQTDNEDLRRRVSAYFCEYTSSMWSSHHTILFFAFRNNDF
;
A
#
# COMPACT_ATOMS: atom_id res chain seq x y z
N MET A 1 14.42 36.29 31.51
CA MET A 1 13.04 35.80 31.65
C MET A 1 12.92 34.53 30.82
N ALA A 2 13.04 33.37 31.46
CA ALA A 2 12.95 32.07 30.80
C ALA A 2 11.54 31.50 31.03
N VAL A 3 10.79 31.27 29.95
CA VAL A 3 9.44 30.70 30.00
C VAL A 3 9.59 29.18 29.96
N ASN A 4 9.22 28.55 31.07
CA ASN A 4 9.24 27.10 31.25
C ASN A 4 7.90 26.55 30.76
N VAL A 5 7.89 25.85 29.61
CA VAL A 5 6.68 25.24 29.04
C VAL A 5 6.74 23.74 29.34
N ALA A 6 5.83 23.26 30.18
CA ALA A 6 5.65 21.85 30.49
C ALA A 6 4.96 21.11 29.33
N PRO A 7 5.30 19.83 29.06
CA PRO A 7 4.59 19.03 28.07
C PRO A 7 3.30 18.44 28.66
N SER A 8 2.18 18.70 28.00
CA SER A 8 0.88 18.08 28.27
C SER A 8 0.88 16.61 27.83
N SER A 9 0.49 15.73 28.74
CA SER A 9 0.27 14.30 28.46
C SER A 9 -1.13 14.10 27.87
N ILE A 10 -1.19 13.53 26.67
CA ILE A 10 -2.44 13.11 26.00
C ILE A 10 -2.70 11.64 26.38
N PRO A 11 -3.91 11.24 26.80
CA PRO A 11 -4.21 9.84 27.07
C PRO A 11 -4.54 9.11 25.76
N LEU A 12 -3.74 8.10 25.43
CA LEU A 12 -4.05 7.08 24.42
C LEU A 12 -4.91 6.01 25.08
N GLN A 13 -6.22 6.01 24.79
CA GLN A 13 -7.05 4.81 24.89
C GLN A 13 -7.82 4.66 23.57
N GLY A 14 -7.17 4.02 22.60
CA GLY A 14 -7.81 3.48 21.42
C GLY A 14 -8.00 1.98 21.62
N SER A 15 -9.27 1.56 21.69
CA SER A 15 -9.72 0.17 21.67
C SER A 15 -9.11 -0.55 20.46
N LEU A 16 -8.32 -1.59 20.72
CA LEU A 16 -7.73 -2.47 19.72
C LEU A 16 -8.62 -3.71 19.57
N ASP A 17 -9.81 -3.51 19.01
CA ASP A 17 -10.70 -4.61 18.69
C ASP A 17 -10.61 -4.93 17.20
N PHE A 18 -9.81 -5.97 16.93
CA PHE A 18 -10.20 -7.08 16.06
C PHE A 18 -10.37 -6.77 14.56
N ILE A 19 -9.25 -6.69 13.83
CA ILE A 19 -9.24 -7.02 12.40
C ILE A 19 -8.91 -8.52 12.29
N SER A 20 -9.95 -9.34 12.24
CA SER A 20 -9.83 -10.72 11.78
C SER A 20 -9.41 -10.69 10.31
N SER A 21 -8.18 -11.12 10.06
CA SER A 21 -7.63 -11.34 8.72
C SER A 21 -8.42 -12.44 8.02
N SER A 22 -9.39 -12.06 7.20
CA SER A 22 -9.84 -12.91 6.10
C SER A 22 -9.08 -12.47 4.86
N THR A 23 -8.13 -13.31 4.46
CA THR A 23 -7.40 -13.25 3.20
C THR A 23 -8.38 -13.40 2.03
N LEU A 24 -8.95 -12.29 1.57
CA LEU A 24 -9.59 -12.21 0.26
C LEU A 24 -8.48 -11.98 -0.76
N SER A 25 -7.98 -13.08 -1.32
CA SER A 25 -7.26 -13.09 -2.59
C SER A 25 -8.23 -12.65 -3.70
N ILE A 26 -8.43 -11.34 -3.83
CA ILE A 26 -9.08 -10.75 -5.01
C ILE A 26 -8.01 -10.81 -6.10
N VAL A 27 -8.16 -11.82 -6.94
CA VAL A 27 -7.44 -11.96 -8.19
C VAL A 27 -7.71 -10.70 -9.01
N ASN A 28 -6.64 -9.98 -9.35
CA ASN A 28 -6.65 -8.92 -10.34
C ASN A 28 -7.21 -9.47 -11.66
N SER A 29 -8.46 -9.16 -11.97
CA SER A 29 -9.04 -9.18 -13.31
C SER A 29 -9.73 -7.83 -13.51
N SER A 30 -8.93 -6.80 -13.72
CA SER A 30 -9.42 -5.43 -13.99
C SER A 30 -9.78 -5.19 -15.46
N ASP A 31 -9.70 -6.20 -16.34
CA ASP A 31 -9.85 -5.98 -17.79
C ASP A 31 -11.11 -6.60 -18.43
N ASP A 32 -11.96 -7.34 -17.69
CA ASP A 32 -13.09 -8.07 -18.30
C ASP A 32 -14.50 -7.55 -17.94
N LEU A 33 -14.63 -6.41 -17.23
CA LEU A 33 -15.95 -5.90 -16.78
C LEU A 33 -16.52 -4.72 -17.59
N LEU A 34 -16.14 -4.59 -18.87
CA LEU A 34 -16.79 -3.67 -19.81
C LEU A 34 -17.27 -4.34 -21.10
N ASN A 35 -17.71 -5.60 -21.00
CA ASN A 35 -18.42 -6.24 -22.10
C ASN A 35 -19.67 -7.00 -21.64
N LEU A 36 -20.55 -6.34 -20.87
CA LEU A 36 -21.98 -6.56 -21.07
C LEU A 36 -22.39 -5.70 -22.27
N GLN A 37 -21.99 -6.12 -23.46
CA GLN A 37 -22.90 -5.99 -24.59
C GLN A 37 -24.17 -6.71 -24.14
N VAL A 38 -25.16 -5.92 -23.74
CA VAL A 38 -26.55 -6.30 -23.88
C VAL A 38 -26.68 -6.66 -25.35
N THR A 39 -26.46 -7.93 -25.68
CA THR A 39 -27.03 -8.53 -26.88
C THR A 39 -28.52 -8.33 -26.69
N GLU A 40 -29.02 -7.26 -27.30
CA GLU A 40 -30.38 -7.14 -27.81
C GLU A 40 -30.58 -8.35 -28.73
N GLN A 41 -30.75 -9.52 -28.12
CA GLN A 41 -31.38 -10.62 -28.78
C GLN A 41 -32.81 -10.16 -28.90
N GLU A 42 -33.13 -9.59 -30.06
CA GLU A 42 -34.48 -9.39 -30.57
C GLU A 42 -35.21 -10.75 -30.49
N MET A 43 -35.71 -11.10 -29.30
CA MET A 43 -36.85 -11.97 -29.21
C MET A 43 -38.02 -11.14 -29.71
N GLY A 44 -38.32 -11.28 -30.99
CA GLY A 44 -39.60 -10.94 -31.57
C GLY A 44 -40.70 -11.71 -30.85
N THR A 45 -41.11 -11.19 -29.70
CA THR A 45 -42.41 -11.45 -29.11
C THR A 45 -43.06 -10.08 -28.95
N ASP A 46 -43.40 -9.47 -30.09
CA ASP A 46 -44.32 -8.33 -30.21
C ASP A 46 -45.77 -8.77 -29.90
N ALA A 47 -45.91 -9.64 -28.91
CA ALA A 47 -47.18 -9.99 -28.32
C ALA A 47 -47.34 -9.05 -27.13
N GLU A 48 -48.17 -8.02 -27.31
CA GLU A 48 -48.61 -7.18 -26.21
C GLU A 48 -49.07 -8.09 -25.06
N PRO A 49 -48.54 -7.88 -23.84
CA PRO A 49 -48.86 -8.75 -22.74
C PRO A 49 -50.36 -8.71 -22.46
N LEU A 50 -51.03 -9.87 -22.49
CA LEU A 50 -52.48 -10.00 -22.24
C LEU A 50 -52.91 -9.08 -21.10
N GLN A 51 -53.96 -8.29 -21.33
CA GLN A 51 -54.48 -7.38 -20.32
C GLN A 51 -55.14 -8.18 -19.19
N ASP A 52 -55.12 -7.64 -17.97
CA ASP A 52 -55.66 -8.36 -16.80
C ASP A 52 -57.16 -8.66 -16.98
N GLU A 53 -57.88 -7.77 -17.68
CA GLU A 53 -59.29 -7.94 -18.06
C GLU A 53 -59.51 -9.13 -18.99
N GLU A 54 -58.61 -9.33 -19.96
CA GLU A 54 -58.69 -10.44 -20.91
C GLU A 54 -58.42 -11.77 -20.22
N VAL A 55 -57.48 -11.80 -19.28
CA VAL A 55 -57.18 -12.99 -18.46
C VAL A 55 -58.36 -13.35 -17.57
N VAL A 56 -59.04 -12.36 -16.98
CA VAL A 56 -60.25 -12.57 -16.17
C VAL A 56 -61.40 -13.12 -17.02
N GLN A 57 -61.62 -12.58 -18.22
CA GLN A 57 -62.61 -13.12 -19.16
C GLN A 57 -62.26 -14.55 -19.60
N PHE A 58 -60.99 -14.83 -19.88
CA PHE A 58 -60.54 -16.17 -20.26
C PHE A 58 -60.81 -17.19 -19.14
N ARG A 59 -60.54 -16.81 -17.89
CA ARG A 59 -60.84 -17.65 -16.72
C ARG A 59 -62.34 -17.89 -16.56
N ALA A 60 -63.17 -16.86 -16.73
CA ALA A 60 -64.62 -16.99 -16.67
C ALA A 60 -65.13 -17.96 -17.75
N ASN A 61 -64.64 -17.82 -18.98
CA ASN A 61 -65.01 -18.70 -20.10
C ASN A 61 -64.55 -20.15 -19.88
N VAL A 62 -63.37 -20.37 -19.29
CA VAL A 62 -62.85 -21.71 -18.99
C VAL A 62 -63.63 -22.37 -17.85
N LEU A 63 -64.12 -21.60 -16.87
CA LEU A 63 -64.97 -22.10 -15.79
C LEU A 63 -66.41 -22.41 -16.27
N ASP A 64 -66.88 -21.70 -17.30
CA ASP A 64 -68.21 -21.90 -17.90
C ASP A 64 -68.26 -23.05 -18.91
N MET A 65 -67.12 -23.64 -19.26
CA MET A 65 -67.08 -24.92 -19.99
C MET A 65 -67.64 -26.04 -19.09
N GLY A 66 -68.97 -26.23 -19.14
CA GLY A 66 -69.72 -27.14 -18.26
C GLY A 66 -69.42 -28.64 -18.45
N GLU A 67 -70.29 -29.49 -17.90
CA GLU A 67 -70.04 -30.95 -17.72
C GLU A 67 -69.95 -31.79 -19.02
N GLY A 68 -70.02 -31.16 -20.21
CA GLY A 68 -69.99 -31.83 -21.52
C GLY A 68 -68.61 -31.98 -22.18
N ILE A 69 -67.55 -31.42 -21.60
CA ILE A 69 -66.19 -31.45 -22.20
C ILE A 69 -65.46 -32.78 -21.98
N SER A 70 -64.66 -33.17 -22.98
CA SER A 70 -63.85 -34.38 -22.93
C SER A 70 -62.80 -34.32 -21.81
N SER A 71 -62.33 -35.49 -21.36
CA SER A 71 -61.29 -35.57 -20.32
C SER A 71 -60.00 -34.82 -20.69
N ARG A 72 -59.69 -34.73 -21.99
CA ARG A 72 -58.50 -34.01 -22.50
C ARG A 72 -58.67 -32.50 -22.43
N GLU A 73 -59.84 -32.00 -22.80
CA GLU A 73 -60.15 -30.56 -22.73
C GLU A 73 -60.18 -30.08 -21.28
N ARG A 74 -60.69 -30.91 -20.36
CA ARG A 74 -60.66 -30.62 -18.92
C ARG A 74 -59.24 -30.50 -18.37
N GLU A 75 -58.31 -31.33 -18.84
CA GLU A 75 -56.90 -31.25 -18.43
C GLU A 75 -56.24 -29.98 -18.98
N LEU A 76 -56.48 -29.65 -20.25
CA LEU A 76 -56.00 -28.42 -20.88
C LEU A 76 -56.53 -27.17 -20.16
N ALA A 77 -57.83 -27.13 -19.86
CA ALA A 77 -58.45 -26.07 -19.07
C ALA A 77 -57.79 -25.91 -17.70
N ARG A 78 -57.49 -27.02 -17.01
CA ARG A 78 -56.79 -26.99 -15.72
C ARG A 78 -55.37 -26.46 -15.84
N MET A 79 -54.64 -26.82 -16.89
CA MET A 79 -53.31 -26.27 -17.14
C MET A 79 -53.36 -24.78 -17.45
N VAL A 80 -54.30 -24.33 -18.30
CA VAL A 80 -54.49 -22.90 -18.62
C VAL A 80 -54.88 -22.11 -17.37
N LEU A 81 -55.77 -22.63 -16.53
CA LEU A 81 -56.08 -22.01 -15.24
C LEU A 81 -54.85 -21.88 -14.37
N ARG A 82 -54.04 -22.95 -14.22
CA ARG A 82 -52.79 -22.89 -13.43
C ARG A 82 -51.77 -21.90 -13.98
N LEU A 83 -51.64 -21.81 -15.30
CA LEU A 83 -50.72 -20.87 -15.95
C LEU A 83 -51.19 -19.42 -15.83
N THR A 84 -52.50 -19.19 -15.89
CA THR A 84 -53.08 -17.87 -15.66
C THR A 84 -53.16 -17.52 -14.18
N ASP A 85 -53.09 -18.51 -13.27
CA ASP A 85 -53.07 -18.36 -11.80
C ASP A 85 -51.77 -17.87 -11.19
N SER A 86 -50.68 -17.81 -11.95
CA SER A 86 -49.49 -17.15 -11.45
C SER A 86 -49.85 -15.71 -11.09
N SER A 87 -49.86 -15.40 -9.79
CA SER A 87 -50.20 -14.07 -9.27
C SER A 87 -49.32 -13.06 -9.97
N ARG A 88 -49.92 -12.34 -10.91
CA ARG A 88 -49.23 -11.26 -11.59
C ARG A 88 -48.97 -10.19 -10.54
N PRO A 89 -47.73 -9.69 -10.42
CA PRO A 89 -47.45 -8.63 -9.47
C PRO A 89 -48.32 -7.43 -9.80
N SER A 90 -48.99 -6.87 -8.80
CA SER A 90 -49.82 -5.68 -9.01
C SER A 90 -48.95 -4.51 -9.46
N SER A 91 -49.51 -3.56 -10.20
CA SER A 91 -48.79 -2.36 -10.63
C SER A 91 -48.17 -1.60 -9.44
N ALA A 92 -48.83 -1.59 -8.29
CA ALA A 92 -48.31 -1.05 -7.05
C ALA A 92 -47.09 -1.82 -6.51
N GLN A 93 -47.08 -3.15 -6.61
CA GLN A 93 -45.92 -3.97 -6.25
C GLN A 93 -44.74 -3.70 -7.18
N ILE A 94 -44.98 -3.59 -8.49
CA ILE A 94 -43.95 -3.26 -9.47
C ILE A 94 -43.37 -1.87 -9.19
N ALA A 95 -44.23 -0.87 -8.95
CA ALA A 95 -43.80 0.49 -8.61
C ALA A 95 -42.99 0.54 -7.31
N SER A 96 -43.44 -0.18 -6.27
CA SER A 96 -42.70 -0.31 -5.01
C SER A 96 -41.33 -0.96 -5.23
N GLN A 97 -41.27 -2.02 -6.04
CA GLN A 97 -40.02 -2.72 -6.33
C GLN A 97 -39.06 -1.84 -7.13
N ALA A 98 -39.57 -1.09 -8.12
CA ALA A 98 -38.78 -0.14 -8.89
C ALA A 98 -38.18 0.96 -8.00
N ALA A 99 -38.97 1.49 -7.05
CA ALA A 99 -38.47 2.45 -6.07
C ALA A 99 -37.36 1.85 -5.19
N THR A 100 -37.52 0.61 -4.73
CA THR A 100 -36.47 -0.08 -3.96
C THR A 100 -35.21 -0.32 -4.79
N ILE A 101 -35.34 -0.75 -6.05
CA ILE A 101 -34.19 -0.94 -6.95
C ILE A 101 -33.45 0.38 -7.16
N LEU A 102 -34.18 1.48 -7.34
CA LEU A 102 -33.60 2.81 -7.49
C LEU A 102 -32.79 3.20 -6.24
N ASP A 103 -33.38 3.05 -5.05
CA ASP A 103 -32.68 3.34 -3.79
C ASP A 103 -31.41 2.51 -3.60
N LEU A 104 -31.50 1.20 -3.87
CA LEU A 104 -30.34 0.30 -3.82
C LEU A 104 -29.29 0.66 -4.87
N SER A 105 -29.68 1.12 -6.04
CA SER A 105 -28.74 1.58 -7.07
C SER A 105 -27.97 2.82 -6.62
N ILE A 106 -28.65 3.78 -5.99
CA ILE A 106 -28.01 4.98 -5.42
C ILE A 106 -27.00 4.58 -4.33
N HIS A 107 -27.38 3.66 -3.43
CA HIS A 107 -26.48 3.16 -2.40
C HIS A 107 -25.27 2.42 -2.98
N ARG A 108 -25.48 1.58 -3.99
CA ARG A 108 -24.39 0.88 -4.68
C ARG A 108 -23.42 1.88 -5.31
N ASP A 109 -23.94 2.87 -6.03
CA ASP A 109 -23.11 3.84 -6.74
C ASP A 109 -22.31 4.72 -5.76
N TYR A 110 -22.90 5.06 -4.60
CA TYR A 110 -22.19 5.70 -3.50
C TYR A 110 -21.03 4.83 -2.96
N LEU A 111 -21.27 3.55 -2.70
CA LEU A 111 -20.23 2.63 -2.20
C LEU A 111 -19.12 2.40 -3.23
N ILE A 112 -19.45 2.31 -4.52
CA ILE A 112 -18.46 2.21 -5.60
C ILE A 112 -17.55 3.44 -5.55
N LYS A 113 -18.13 4.64 -5.50
CA LYS A 113 -17.37 5.89 -5.42
C LYS A 113 -16.44 5.93 -4.21
N GLN A 114 -16.93 5.55 -3.02
CA GLN A 114 -16.10 5.49 -1.83
C GLN A 114 -14.94 4.50 -1.96
N ALA A 115 -15.20 3.33 -2.55
CA ALA A 115 -14.16 2.33 -2.78
C ALA A 115 -13.10 2.83 -3.78
N GLU A 116 -13.49 3.58 -4.82
CA GLU A 116 -12.57 4.20 -5.77
C GLU A 116 -11.72 5.28 -5.12
N GLU A 117 -12.31 6.16 -4.31
CA GLU A 117 -11.60 7.19 -3.54
C GLU A 117 -10.56 6.57 -2.59
N GLU A 118 -10.94 5.51 -1.88
CA GLU A 118 -10.04 4.78 -0.99
C GLU A 118 -8.90 4.09 -1.74
N ARG A 119 -9.19 3.44 -2.87
CA ARG A 119 -8.13 2.85 -3.71
C ARG A 119 -7.17 3.91 -4.23
N ALA A 120 -7.67 5.06 -4.67
CA ALA A 120 -6.82 6.17 -5.12
C ALA A 120 -5.93 6.70 -3.98
N ARG A 121 -6.50 6.86 -2.78
CA ARG A 121 -5.75 7.23 -1.57
C ARG A 121 -4.64 6.24 -1.26
N TRP A 122 -4.96 4.94 -1.19
CA TRP A 122 -4.00 3.87 -0.91
C TRP A 122 -2.91 3.78 -1.98
N GLN A 123 -3.24 4.01 -3.25
CA GLN A 123 -2.27 4.04 -4.33
C GLN A 123 -1.29 5.21 -4.17
N SER A 124 -1.80 6.41 -3.88
CA SER A 124 -0.94 7.58 -3.65
C SER A 124 -0.02 7.40 -2.44
N GLU A 125 -0.52 6.75 -1.39
CA GLU A 125 0.28 6.46 -0.20
C GLU A 125 1.40 5.49 -0.56
N ARG A 126 1.07 4.39 -1.26
CA ARG A 126 2.04 3.37 -1.71
C ARG A 126 3.15 3.99 -2.55
N GLU A 127 2.82 4.86 -3.51
CA GLU A 127 3.79 5.60 -4.32
C GLU A 127 4.65 6.57 -3.47
N GLY A 128 4.08 7.13 -2.40
CA GLY A 128 4.82 7.90 -1.41
C GLY A 128 5.84 7.05 -0.65
N TRP A 129 5.42 5.89 -0.16
CA TRP A 129 6.29 4.92 0.51
C TRP A 129 7.38 4.38 -0.41
N GLU A 130 7.05 4.08 -1.67
CA GLU A 130 7.99 3.61 -2.68
C GLU A 130 9.09 4.66 -2.92
N ARG A 131 8.70 5.91 -3.24
CA ARG A 131 9.66 7.02 -3.42
C ARG A 131 10.52 7.28 -2.17
N ALA A 132 9.93 7.21 -0.99
CA ALA A 132 10.67 7.38 0.26
C ALA A 132 11.68 6.24 0.47
N SER A 133 11.29 5.00 0.18
CA SER A 133 12.19 3.84 0.27
C SER A 133 13.33 3.92 -0.74
N GLU A 134 13.05 4.33 -1.98
CA GLU A 134 14.05 4.57 -3.01
C GLU A 134 15.02 5.68 -2.61
N ALA A 135 14.51 6.79 -2.06
CA ALA A 135 15.34 7.89 -1.56
C ALA A 135 16.28 7.43 -0.44
N LEU A 136 15.80 6.59 0.48
CA LEU A 136 16.63 6.01 1.55
C LEU A 136 17.69 5.05 1.00
N ILE A 137 17.34 4.22 0.01
CA ILE A 137 18.29 3.33 -0.66
C ILE A 137 19.35 4.14 -1.42
N ALA A 138 18.95 5.18 -2.16
CA ALA A 138 19.87 6.08 -2.85
C ALA A 138 20.79 6.83 -1.86
N GLN A 139 20.25 7.30 -0.74
CA GLN A 139 21.04 7.91 0.33
C GLN A 139 22.04 6.92 0.94
N ARG A 140 21.64 5.66 1.16
CA ARG A 140 22.55 4.62 1.63
C ARG A 140 23.66 4.36 0.62
N ASN A 141 23.32 4.18 -0.66
CA ASN A 141 24.31 3.88 -1.70
C ASN A 141 25.31 5.04 -1.89
N THR A 142 24.85 6.29 -1.77
CA THR A 142 25.74 7.46 -1.78
C THR A 142 26.59 7.58 -0.51
N LYS A 143 26.04 7.18 0.65
CA LYS A 143 26.78 7.12 1.92
C LYS A 143 27.81 5.97 1.93
N ASP A 144 27.57 4.86 1.25
CA ASP A 144 28.55 3.78 1.15
C ASP A 144 29.80 4.25 0.38
N HIS A 145 29.65 5.16 -0.60
CA HIS A 145 30.80 5.87 -1.20
C HIS A 145 31.50 6.82 -0.22
N SER A 146 30.76 7.49 0.67
CA SER A 146 31.39 8.32 1.71
C SER A 146 32.08 7.48 2.78
N SER A 147 31.58 6.27 3.08
CA SER A 147 32.20 5.32 4.00
C SER A 147 33.51 4.78 3.43
N ASN A 148 33.55 4.41 2.15
CA ASN A 148 34.79 3.99 1.50
C ASN A 148 35.81 5.13 1.47
N ARG A 149 35.38 6.34 1.09
CA ARG A 149 36.25 7.53 1.12
C ARG A 149 36.75 7.86 2.53
N HIS A 150 35.92 7.68 3.56
CA HIS A 150 36.30 7.89 4.94
C HIS A 150 37.35 6.85 5.39
N GLN A 151 37.16 5.58 5.04
CA GLN A 151 38.12 4.52 5.33
C GLN A 151 39.47 4.75 4.63
N GLU A 152 39.46 5.22 3.37
CA GLU A 152 40.69 5.61 2.67
C GLU A 152 41.40 6.78 3.36
N LEU A 153 40.66 7.83 3.74
CA LEU A 153 41.22 8.96 4.48
C LEU A 153 41.82 8.53 5.81
N GLU A 154 41.17 7.62 6.53
CA GLU A 154 41.67 7.07 7.78
C GLU A 154 43.00 6.33 7.57
N ARG A 155 43.10 5.49 6.52
CA ARG A 155 44.36 4.85 6.14
C ARG A 155 45.46 5.87 5.83
N TYR A 156 45.15 6.91 5.05
CA TYR A 156 46.11 7.97 4.76
C TYR A 156 46.58 8.71 6.01
N CYS A 157 45.67 9.02 6.94
CA CYS A 157 46.00 9.63 8.22
C CYS A 157 46.91 8.73 9.05
N SER A 158 46.65 7.42 9.12
CA SER A 158 47.51 6.48 9.82
C SER A 158 48.92 6.43 9.24
N ILE A 159 49.06 6.40 7.91
CA ILE A 159 50.37 6.41 7.24
C ILE A 159 51.13 7.71 7.55
N LEU A 160 50.47 8.86 7.43
CA LEU A 160 51.09 10.15 7.71
C LEU A 160 51.48 10.29 9.19
N GLN A 161 50.70 9.72 10.11
CA GLN A 161 51.05 9.68 11.53
C GLN A 161 52.29 8.83 11.77
N THR A 162 52.36 7.63 11.21
CA THR A 162 53.53 6.76 11.36
C THR A 162 54.79 7.41 10.78
N ASP A 163 54.68 8.09 9.64
CA ASP A 163 55.79 8.81 9.03
C ASP A 163 56.22 10.01 9.88
N ASN A 164 55.25 10.76 10.46
CA ASN A 164 55.56 11.88 11.33
C ASN A 164 56.29 11.41 12.61
N GLU A 165 55.83 10.31 13.19
CA GLU A 165 56.47 9.69 14.34
C GLU A 165 57.89 9.21 14.02
N ASP A 166 58.09 8.60 12.85
CA ASP A 166 59.41 8.17 12.40
C ASP A 166 60.37 9.35 12.19
N LEU A 167 59.90 10.40 11.51
CA LEU A 167 60.67 11.64 11.33
C LEU A 167 61.04 12.28 12.67
N ARG A 168 60.10 12.33 13.63
CA ARG A 168 60.37 12.83 14.98
C ARG A 168 61.41 11.96 15.70
N ARG A 169 61.30 10.63 15.63
CA ARG A 169 62.28 9.70 16.18
C ARG A 169 63.67 9.94 15.59
N ARG A 170 63.77 10.11 14.27
CA ARG A 170 65.04 10.41 13.58
C ARG A 170 65.63 11.75 14.04
N VAL A 171 64.83 12.80 14.12
CA VAL A 171 65.29 14.11 14.62
C VAL A 171 65.80 14.00 16.06
N SER A 172 65.08 13.29 16.93
CA SER A 172 65.53 13.05 18.30
C SER A 172 66.82 12.23 18.38
N ALA A 173 66.98 11.22 17.52
CA ALA A 173 68.22 10.43 17.44
C ALA A 173 69.41 11.30 17.03
N TYR A 174 69.28 12.10 15.97
CA TYR A 174 70.34 13.04 15.55
C TYR A 174 70.69 14.04 16.65
N PHE A 175 69.70 14.54 17.40
CA PHE A 175 69.94 15.44 18.52
C PHE A 175 70.72 14.74 19.66
N CYS A 176 70.40 13.49 19.96
CA CYS A 176 71.12 12.70 20.97
C CYS A 176 72.58 12.43 20.55
N GLU A 177 72.81 12.04 19.29
CA GLU A 177 74.16 11.84 18.75
C GLU A 177 74.98 13.14 18.75
N TYR A 178 74.37 14.25 18.33
CA TYR A 178 75.03 15.56 18.31
C TYR A 178 75.44 16.00 19.72
N THR A 179 74.51 15.91 20.68
CA THR A 179 74.80 16.27 22.07
C THR A 179 75.84 15.33 22.67
N SER A 180 75.74 14.01 22.45
CA SER A 180 76.75 13.05 22.90
C SER A 180 78.14 13.34 22.33
N SER A 181 78.25 13.62 21.03
CA SER A 181 79.50 14.00 20.37
C SER A 181 80.09 15.30 20.92
N MET A 182 79.24 16.30 21.16
CA MET A 182 79.64 17.57 21.77
C MET A 182 80.16 17.38 23.21
N TRP A 183 79.46 16.60 24.04
CA TRP A 183 79.89 16.28 25.40
C TRP A 183 81.20 15.48 25.41
N SER A 184 81.35 14.49 24.52
CA SER A 184 82.60 13.73 24.36
C SER A 184 83.77 14.63 23.94
N SER A 185 83.53 15.55 23.01
CA SER A 185 84.53 16.52 22.55
C SER A 185 84.94 17.48 23.66
N HIS A 186 83.98 18.05 24.40
CA HIS A 186 84.26 18.90 25.56
C HIS A 186 85.01 18.16 26.67
N HIS A 187 84.63 16.92 26.98
CA HIS A 187 85.35 16.11 27.96
C HIS A 187 86.78 15.82 27.50
N THR A 188 86.98 15.56 26.21
CA THR A 188 88.32 15.37 25.63
C THR A 188 89.16 16.65 25.76
N ILE A 189 88.60 17.81 25.41
CA ILE A 189 89.28 19.11 25.53
C ILE A 189 89.63 19.41 26.99
N LEU A 190 88.69 19.22 27.92
CA LEU A 190 88.92 19.44 29.36
C LEU A 190 89.95 18.46 29.93
N PHE A 191 89.94 17.19 29.51
CA PHE A 191 90.94 16.20 29.92
C PHE A 191 92.34 16.58 29.44
N PHE A 192 92.48 17.05 28.19
CA PHE A 192 93.75 17.58 27.68
C PHE A 192 94.17 18.87 28.41
N ALA A 193 93.23 19.77 28.70
CA ALA A 193 93.52 21.00 29.44
C ALA A 193 93.98 20.71 30.88
N PHE A 194 93.36 19.75 31.57
CA PHE A 194 93.75 19.35 32.92
C PHE A 194 95.12 18.65 32.93
N ARG A 195 95.35 17.72 32.00
CA ARG A 195 96.65 17.01 31.88
C ARG A 195 97.82 17.94 31.54
N ASN A 196 97.59 19.05 30.86
CA ASN A 196 98.63 20.02 30.51
C ASN A 196 98.87 21.09 31.59
N ASN A 197 98.05 21.14 32.65
CA ASN A 197 98.18 22.11 33.76
C ASN A 197 98.92 21.53 34.98
N ASP A 198 99.41 20.30 34.89
CA ASP A 198 100.32 19.71 35.88
C ASP A 198 101.77 20.13 35.58
N PHE A 199 102.11 21.39 35.91
CA PHE A 199 103.48 21.88 36.18
C PHE A 199 103.45 23.12 37.08
#